data_AF-A0A2V8HGF0-F1
#
_entry.id   AF-A0A2V8HGF0-F1
#
_cell.length_a   1.000
_cell.length_b   1.000
_cell.length_c   1.000
_cell.angle_alpha   90.00
_cell.angle_beta   90.00
_cell.angle_gamma   90.00
#
_symmetry.space_group_name_H-M   'P 1'
#
loop_
_entity.id
_entity.type
_entity.pdbx_description
1 polymer ?
#
loop_
_entity_poly.entity_id
_entity_poly.type
_entity_poly.pdbx_seq_one_letter_code
_entity_poly.pdbx_strand_id
1 'polypeptide(L)'
;METSQTTTGIGEAAAMLDALRTSIHKAMVGQSAVIEQVLIALVASGHVLIEGVPGLGKTLLDRFLFKVEIGYTSSTEEVDVVIRATDSQAGNELPLAQVTPCLDGDGVMKLQQLAAQQRVDTQVVDYAVRITRATRDYPGLAFGASSRGALALVRGGRAAALIDGRDYVTPDDIKRVALPALRHRVALAPDALLEGRKTNELLADVIETVAAPRV
;
A
#
# COMPACT_ATOMS: atom_id res chain seq x y z
N MET A 1 -6.58 21.90 49.48
CA MET A 1 -7.64 22.12 48.49
C MET A 1 -7.19 21.59 47.11
N GLU A 2 -6.51 20.43 47.06
CA GLU A 2 -5.82 19.91 45.86
C GLU A 2 -6.39 18.57 45.35
N THR A 3 -7.13 17.83 46.16
CA THR A 3 -7.68 16.51 45.78
C THR A 3 -8.85 16.56 44.79
N SER A 4 -9.38 17.74 44.46
CA SER A 4 -10.53 17.85 43.55
C SER A 4 -10.18 17.99 42.07
N GLN A 5 -8.93 18.34 41.72
CA GLN A 5 -8.54 18.56 40.33
C GLN A 5 -8.06 17.27 39.62
N THR A 6 -7.44 16.34 40.36
CA THR A 6 -6.93 15.07 39.79
C THR A 6 -8.06 14.11 39.37
N THR A 7 -9.18 14.14 40.08
CA THR A 7 -10.33 13.24 39.85
C THR A 7 -11.08 13.59 38.55
N THR A 8 -11.10 14.87 38.17
CA THR A 8 -11.76 15.36 36.94
C THR A 8 -11.03 14.90 35.68
N GLY A 9 -9.69 14.93 35.68
CA GLY A 9 -8.90 14.49 34.52
C GLY A 9 -8.98 12.99 34.25
N ILE A 10 -9.08 12.16 35.30
CA ILE A 10 -9.25 10.71 35.14
C ILE A 10 -10.64 10.37 34.58
N GLY A 11 -11.68 11.08 35.03
CA GLY A 11 -13.04 10.92 34.50
C GLY A 11 -13.17 11.29 33.02
N GLU A 12 -12.54 12.40 32.61
CA GLU A 12 -12.51 12.83 31.20
C GLU A 12 -11.71 11.86 30.32
N ALA A 13 -10.57 11.36 30.81
CA ALA A 13 -9.78 10.35 30.11
C ALA A 13 -10.56 9.03 29.94
N ALA A 14 -11.27 8.58 30.97
CA ALA A 14 -12.13 7.40 30.91
C ALA A 14 -13.25 7.58 29.87
N ALA A 15 -13.92 8.73 29.85
CA ALA A 15 -14.96 9.03 28.87
C ALA A 15 -14.41 9.05 27.42
N MET A 16 -13.22 9.60 27.21
CA MET A 16 -12.55 9.59 25.91
C MET A 16 -12.23 8.16 25.44
N LEU A 17 -11.75 7.30 26.35
CA LEU A 17 -11.45 5.90 26.05
C LEU A 17 -12.71 5.10 25.70
N ASP A 18 -13.84 5.35 26.38
CA ASP A 18 -15.11 4.72 26.04
C ASP A 18 -15.67 5.19 24.69
N ALA A 19 -15.49 6.47 24.35
CA ALA A 19 -15.86 7.01 23.05
C ALA A 19 -15.02 6.40 21.91
N LEU A 20 -13.71 6.23 22.14
CA LEU A 20 -12.80 5.53 21.23
C LEU A 20 -13.20 4.07 21.07
N ARG A 21 -13.43 3.34 22.17
CA ARG A 21 -13.89 1.94 22.17
C ARG A 21 -15.15 1.77 21.33
N THR A 22 -16.16 2.61 21.57
CA THR A 22 -17.44 2.57 20.86
C THR A 22 -17.27 2.84 19.36
N SER A 23 -16.37 3.76 18.99
CA SER A 23 -16.08 4.07 17.59
C SER A 23 -15.38 2.92 16.88
N ILE A 24 -14.44 2.25 17.54
CA ILE A 24 -13.73 1.07 16.99
C ILE A 24 -14.72 -0.08 16.77
N HIS A 25 -15.66 -0.31 17.70
CA HIS A 25 -16.70 -1.35 17.57
C HIS A 25 -17.66 -1.15 16.38
N LYS A 26 -17.73 0.06 15.79
CA LYS A 26 -18.49 0.28 14.54
C LYS A 26 -17.81 -0.32 13.32
N ALA A 27 -16.48 -0.42 13.35
CA ALA A 27 -15.66 -0.92 12.24
C ALA A 27 -15.19 -2.38 12.48
N MET A 28 -15.07 -2.79 13.74
CA MET A 28 -14.62 -4.11 14.15
C MET A 28 -15.74 -4.85 14.91
N VAL A 29 -16.21 -5.96 14.34
CA VAL A 29 -17.23 -6.82 14.94
C VAL A 29 -16.57 -7.99 15.67
N GLY A 30 -16.85 -8.12 16.97
CA GLY A 30 -16.12 -9.05 17.85
C GLY A 30 -14.73 -8.51 18.23
N GLN A 31 -13.98 -9.27 19.04
CA GLN A 31 -12.62 -8.92 19.51
C GLN A 31 -12.54 -7.84 20.62
N SER A 32 -13.54 -7.76 21.51
CA SER A 32 -13.55 -6.80 22.63
C SER A 32 -12.27 -6.86 23.49
N ALA A 33 -11.72 -8.05 23.73
CA ALA A 33 -10.50 -8.23 24.52
C ALA A 33 -9.26 -7.63 23.85
N VAL A 34 -9.13 -7.75 22.52
CA VAL A 34 -8.00 -7.19 21.75
C VAL A 34 -8.06 -5.67 21.72
N ILE A 35 -9.25 -5.12 21.51
CA ILE A 35 -9.48 -3.66 21.51
C ILE A 35 -9.11 -3.08 22.88
N GLU A 36 -9.51 -3.76 23.95
CA GLU A 36 -9.16 -3.37 25.32
C GLU A 36 -7.65 -3.38 25.57
N GLN A 37 -6.94 -4.43 25.12
CA GLN A 37 -5.47 -4.50 25.21
C GLN A 37 -4.76 -3.40 24.41
N VAL A 38 -5.27 -3.05 23.23
CA VAL A 38 -4.72 -1.95 22.41
C VAL A 38 -4.92 -0.59 23.09
N LEU A 39 -6.08 -0.35 23.68
CA LEU A 39 -6.35 0.89 24.41
C LEU A 39 -5.49 0.99 25.67
N ILE A 40 -5.29 -0.12 26.40
CA ILE A 40 -4.39 -0.17 27.56
C ILE A 40 -2.96 0.17 27.13
N ALA A 41 -2.46 -0.44 26.04
CA ALA A 41 -1.12 -0.14 25.54
C ALA A 41 -0.99 1.31 25.07
N LEU A 42 -2.00 1.89 24.42
CA LEU A 42 -2.01 3.29 24.00
C LEU A 42 -1.87 4.23 25.21
N VAL A 43 -2.64 4.00 26.28
CA VAL A 43 -2.59 4.79 27.51
C VAL A 43 -1.27 4.60 28.24
N ALA A 44 -0.74 3.39 28.24
CA ALA A 44 0.54 3.04 28.85
C ALA A 44 1.77 3.45 28.00
N SER A 45 1.57 4.07 26.83
CA SER A 45 2.65 4.34 25.86
C SER A 45 3.47 3.10 25.48
N GLY A 46 2.83 1.93 25.45
CA GLY A 46 3.42 0.66 25.09
C GLY A 46 3.29 0.32 23.60
N HIS A 47 3.85 -0.81 23.19
CA HIS A 47 3.82 -1.31 21.82
C HIS A 47 2.87 -2.51 21.72
N VAL A 48 2.12 -2.62 20.63
CA VAL A 48 1.24 -3.77 20.36
C VAL A 48 1.58 -4.38 19.01
N LEU A 49 1.82 -5.69 19.01
CA LEU A 49 1.87 -6.49 17.80
C LEU A 49 0.50 -7.17 17.61
N ILE A 50 -0.19 -6.84 16.52
CA ILE A 50 -1.51 -7.41 16.21
C ILE A 50 -1.31 -8.56 15.21
N GLU A 51 -1.44 -9.79 15.69
CA GLU A 51 -1.40 -10.99 14.85
C GLU A 51 -2.82 -11.54 14.63
N GLY A 52 -3.11 -12.01 13.42
CA GLY A 52 -4.40 -12.59 13.05
C GLY A 52 -4.24 -13.96 12.41
N VAL A 53 -5.32 -14.74 12.40
CA VAL A 53 -5.36 -16.04 11.73
C VAL A 53 -5.04 -15.90 10.22
N PRO A 54 -4.36 -16.88 9.61
CA PRO A 54 -4.03 -16.84 8.18
C PRO A 54 -5.28 -16.60 7.34
N GLY A 55 -5.27 -15.55 6.51
CA GLY A 55 -6.39 -15.22 5.61
C GLY A 55 -7.02 -13.84 5.80
N LEU A 56 -6.82 -13.16 6.94
CA LEU A 56 -7.33 -11.79 7.13
C LEU A 56 -6.47 -10.72 6.42
N GLY A 57 -5.15 -10.94 6.31
CA GLY A 57 -4.23 -9.99 5.67
C GLY A 57 -4.32 -9.93 4.14
N LYS A 58 -4.52 -11.07 3.45
CA LYS A 58 -4.55 -11.12 1.98
C LYS A 58 -5.71 -10.33 1.38
N THR A 59 -6.89 -10.35 2.03
CA THR A 59 -8.06 -9.56 1.61
C THR A 59 -7.85 -8.06 1.82
N LEU A 60 -7.07 -7.66 2.83
CA LEU A 60 -6.69 -6.27 3.03
C LEU A 60 -5.63 -5.81 2.01
N LEU A 61 -4.68 -6.69 1.65
CA LEU A 61 -3.68 -6.39 0.61
C LEU A 61 -4.33 -6.04 -0.73
N ASP A 62 -5.43 -6.71 -1.11
CA ASP A 62 -6.18 -6.40 -2.34
C ASP A 62 -6.73 -4.95 -2.38
N ARG A 63 -6.80 -4.23 -1.25
CA ARG A 63 -7.19 -2.81 -1.22
C ARG A 63 -6.06 -1.86 -1.60
N PHE A 64 -4.79 -2.28 -1.48
CA PHE A 64 -3.64 -1.44 -1.81
C PHE A 64 -3.45 -1.35 -3.32
N LEU A 65 -3.09 -0.15 -3.78
CA LEU A 65 -2.84 0.10 -5.19
C LEU A 65 -1.62 -0.70 -5.66
N PHE A 66 -0.50 -0.58 -4.95
CA PHE A 66 0.77 -1.24 -5.25
C PHE A 66 1.35 -1.94 -4.01
N LYS A 67 2.00 -3.08 -4.22
CA LYS A 67 2.98 -3.65 -3.29
C LYS A 67 4.37 -3.36 -3.84
N VAL A 68 5.12 -2.52 -3.13
CA VAL A 68 6.51 -2.19 -3.44
C VAL A 68 7.41 -3.04 -2.56
N GLU A 69 8.42 -3.67 -3.16
CA GLU A 69 9.44 -4.42 -2.44
C GLU A 69 10.67 -3.52 -2.30
N ILE A 70 11.02 -3.19 -1.05
CA ILE A 70 12.19 -2.37 -0.71
C ILE A 70 13.30 -3.35 -0.32
N GLY A 71 14.39 -3.34 -1.09
CA GLY A 71 15.60 -4.10 -0.77
C GLY A 71 16.52 -3.35 0.19
N TYR A 72 17.61 -4.00 0.57
CA TYR A 72 18.71 -3.33 1.27
C TYR A 72 19.51 -2.46 0.28
N THR A 73 20.06 -1.37 0.80
CA THR A 73 20.99 -0.51 0.07
C THR A 73 22.36 -1.18 -0.07
N SER A 74 23.16 -0.70 -1.02
CA SER A 74 24.57 -1.10 -1.09
C SER A 74 25.34 -0.64 0.15
N SER A 75 26.48 -1.28 0.45
CA SER A 75 27.33 -0.91 1.58
C SER A 75 27.76 0.57 1.53
N THR A 76 27.99 1.13 0.35
CA THR A 76 28.37 2.54 0.19
C THR A 76 27.22 3.48 0.52
N GLU A 77 26.02 3.19 0.02
CA GLU A 77 24.82 3.98 0.33
C GLU A 77 24.45 3.86 1.82
N GLU A 78 24.64 2.68 2.42
CA GLU A 78 24.37 2.46 3.83
C GLU A 78 25.32 3.26 4.73
N VAL A 79 26.61 3.33 4.36
CA VAL A 79 27.57 4.22 5.03
C VAL A 79 27.13 5.68 4.92
N ASP A 80 26.70 6.13 3.74
CA ASP A 80 26.22 7.51 3.55
C ASP A 80 24.98 7.81 4.41
N VAL A 81 24.04 6.86 4.50
CA VAL A 81 22.86 6.98 5.37
C VAL A 81 23.26 7.09 6.84
N VAL A 82 24.20 6.25 7.30
CA VAL A 82 24.69 6.27 8.70
C VAL A 82 25.40 7.57 9.00
N ILE A 83 26.30 8.03 8.12
CA ILE A 83 26.98 9.32 8.29
C ILE A 83 25.94 10.44 8.38
N ARG A 84 25.00 10.51 7.43
CA ARG A 84 23.98 11.56 7.41
C ARG A 84 23.05 11.55 8.64
N ALA A 85 22.73 10.37 9.16
CA ALA A 85 21.87 10.23 10.33
C ALA A 85 22.59 10.54 11.65
N THR A 86 23.92 10.37 11.70
CA THR A 86 24.72 10.57 12.93
C THR A 86 25.49 11.89 12.96
N ASP A 87 25.70 12.54 11.82
CA ASP A 87 26.43 13.80 11.76
C ASP A 87 25.59 14.93 12.35
N SER A 88 26.01 15.37 13.54
CA SER A 88 25.47 16.54 14.22
C SER A 88 23.96 16.49 14.50
N GLN A 89 23.38 15.29 14.59
CA GLN A 89 21.98 15.04 14.97
C GLN A 89 21.89 14.49 16.41
N ALA A 90 20.92 14.99 17.19
CA ALA A 90 20.61 14.44 18.51
C ALA A 90 19.45 13.43 18.39
N GLY A 91 19.68 12.17 18.75
CA GLY A 91 18.64 11.15 18.78
C GLY A 91 18.18 10.69 17.39
N ASN A 92 16.87 10.47 17.23
CA ASN A 92 16.26 9.92 16.01
C ASN A 92 15.60 10.99 15.12
N GLU A 93 16.02 12.26 15.26
CA GLU A 93 15.46 13.34 14.44
C GLU A 93 15.93 13.23 12.98
N LEU A 94 15.01 13.49 12.04
CA LEU A 94 15.34 13.53 10.62
C LEU A 94 15.92 14.92 10.27
N PRO A 95 17.01 15.01 9.50
CA PRO A 95 17.65 16.28 9.14
C PRO A 95 16.85 17.03 8.07
N LEU A 96 15.71 17.60 8.47
CA LEU A 96 14.75 18.26 7.55
C LEU A 96 15.12 19.70 7.19
N ALA A 97 16.09 20.32 7.89
CA ALA A 97 16.45 21.73 7.68
C ALA A 97 16.91 22.06 6.23
N GLN A 98 17.38 21.06 5.50
CA GLN A 98 17.85 21.19 4.11
C GLN A 98 16.77 20.80 3.07
N VAL A 99 15.61 20.32 3.52
CA VAL A 99 14.53 19.87 2.63
C VAL A 99 13.70 21.07 2.19
N THR A 100 13.65 21.31 0.88
CA THR A 100 12.78 22.35 0.31
C THR A 100 11.40 21.76 0.02
N PRO A 101 10.30 22.30 0.58
CA PRO A 101 8.96 21.86 0.24
C PRO A 101 8.64 22.14 -1.23
N CYS A 102 8.30 21.10 -1.99
CA CYS A 102 7.94 21.24 -3.41
C CYS A 102 6.42 21.40 -3.65
N LEU A 103 5.59 20.88 -2.73
CA LEU A 103 4.14 20.84 -2.83
C LEU A 103 3.51 21.00 -1.44
N ASP A 104 2.33 21.60 -1.41
CA ASP A 104 1.44 21.63 -0.24
C ASP A 104 0.29 20.63 -0.40
N GLY A 105 -0.58 20.55 0.62
CA GLY A 105 -1.74 19.64 0.59
C GLY A 105 -2.67 19.88 -0.60
N ASP A 106 -2.91 21.14 -0.95
CA ASP A 106 -3.77 21.52 -2.07
C ASP A 106 -3.16 21.11 -3.42
N GLY A 107 -1.85 21.28 -3.57
CA GLY A 107 -1.08 20.82 -4.73
C GLY A 107 -1.19 19.30 -4.91
N VAL A 108 -1.09 18.52 -3.83
CA VAL A 108 -1.28 17.07 -3.87
C VAL A 108 -2.70 16.70 -4.31
N MET A 109 -3.73 17.37 -3.77
CA MET A 109 -5.12 17.12 -4.17
C MET A 109 -5.36 17.44 -5.66
N LYS A 110 -4.81 18.54 -6.16
CA LYS A 110 -4.86 18.90 -7.58
C LYS A 110 -4.18 17.85 -8.46
N LEU A 111 -3.01 17.35 -8.07
CA LEU A 111 -2.32 16.29 -8.81
C LEU A 111 -3.12 14.98 -8.84
N GLN A 112 -3.77 14.60 -7.73
CA GLN A 112 -4.65 13.44 -7.70
C GLN A 112 -5.84 13.59 -8.66
N GLN A 113 -6.44 14.78 -8.74
CA GLN A 113 -7.51 15.07 -9.69
C GLN A 113 -7.03 15.05 -11.14
N LEU A 114 -5.88 15.66 -11.44
CA LEU A 114 -5.27 15.65 -12.76
C LEU A 114 -4.93 14.23 -13.21
N ALA A 115 -4.41 13.39 -12.30
CA ALA A 115 -4.17 11.99 -12.58
C ALA A 115 -5.50 11.27 -12.87
N ALA A 116 -6.55 11.50 -12.09
CA ALA A 116 -7.85 10.87 -12.33
C ALA A 116 -8.49 11.24 -13.68
N GLN A 117 -8.16 12.39 -14.24
CA GLN A 117 -8.70 12.92 -15.50
C GLN A 117 -7.90 12.55 -16.75
N GLN A 118 -6.74 11.90 -16.60
CA GLN A 118 -5.93 11.44 -17.72
C GLN A 118 -6.74 10.56 -18.68
N ARG A 119 -6.64 10.87 -19.99
CA ARG A 119 -7.40 10.19 -21.05
C ARG A 119 -6.93 8.74 -21.18
N VAL A 120 -7.86 7.79 -21.26
CA VAL A 120 -7.55 6.37 -21.44
C VAL A 120 -8.46 5.84 -22.54
N ASP A 121 -7.85 5.37 -23.63
CA ASP A 121 -8.59 4.72 -24.72
C ASP A 121 -9.20 3.39 -24.24
N THR A 122 -10.36 3.02 -24.80
CA THR A 122 -11.05 1.78 -24.43
C THR A 122 -10.20 0.55 -24.71
N GLN A 123 -9.32 0.57 -25.72
CA GLN A 123 -8.39 -0.51 -26.01
C GLN A 123 -7.32 -0.65 -24.93
N VAL A 124 -6.89 0.45 -24.31
CA VAL A 124 -5.92 0.43 -23.18
C VAL A 124 -6.60 -0.09 -21.91
N VAL A 125 -7.87 0.26 -21.69
CA VAL A 125 -8.67 -0.33 -20.59
C VAL A 125 -8.86 -1.82 -20.81
N ASP A 126 -9.22 -2.25 -22.02
CA ASP A 126 -9.32 -3.66 -22.39
C ASP A 126 -7.99 -4.39 -22.15
N TYR A 127 -6.87 -3.79 -22.53
CA TYR A 127 -5.54 -4.36 -22.28
C TYR A 127 -5.28 -4.61 -20.79
N ALA A 128 -5.61 -3.65 -19.91
CA ALA A 128 -5.50 -3.84 -18.46
C ALA A 128 -6.41 -4.99 -17.95
N VAL A 129 -7.60 -5.13 -18.52
CA VAL A 129 -8.51 -6.24 -18.20
C VAL A 129 -7.94 -7.57 -18.69
N ARG A 130 -7.38 -7.62 -19.91
CA ARG A 130 -6.76 -8.83 -20.48
C ARG A 130 -5.56 -9.30 -19.65
N ILE A 131 -4.67 -8.40 -19.23
CA ILE A 131 -3.57 -8.71 -18.29
C ILE A 131 -4.14 -9.33 -17.01
N THR A 132 -5.14 -8.68 -16.40
CA THR A 132 -5.75 -9.14 -15.16
C THR A 132 -6.38 -10.53 -15.33
N ARG A 133 -7.10 -10.77 -16.43
CA ARG A 133 -7.74 -12.05 -16.72
C ARG A 133 -6.71 -13.16 -16.97
N ALA A 134 -5.62 -12.86 -17.68
CA ALA A 134 -4.56 -13.82 -17.95
C ALA A 134 -4.00 -14.44 -16.67
N THR A 135 -3.95 -13.69 -15.55
CA THR A 135 -3.50 -14.24 -14.25
C THR A 135 -4.41 -15.32 -13.65
N ARG A 136 -5.67 -15.46 -14.12
CA ARG A 136 -6.64 -16.41 -13.55
C ARG A 136 -6.52 -17.81 -14.12
N ASP A 137 -6.05 -17.89 -15.36
CA ASP A 137 -5.97 -19.13 -16.13
C ASP A 137 -4.50 -19.53 -16.37
N TYR A 138 -3.54 -18.85 -15.74
CA TYR A 138 -2.12 -19.08 -15.96
C TYR A 138 -1.58 -20.27 -15.14
N PRO A 139 -0.87 -21.23 -15.77
CA PRO A 139 -0.24 -22.34 -15.06
C PRO A 139 0.71 -21.87 -13.95
N GLY A 140 0.59 -22.48 -12.77
CA GLY A 140 1.39 -22.12 -11.60
C GLY A 140 0.80 -21.02 -10.70
N LEU A 141 -0.37 -20.46 -11.05
CA LEU A 141 -1.16 -19.60 -10.17
C LEU A 141 -2.41 -20.34 -9.66
N ALA A 142 -2.61 -20.39 -8.35
CA ALA A 142 -3.82 -20.92 -7.72
C ALA A 142 -5.00 -19.95 -7.82
N PHE A 143 -4.72 -18.65 -7.71
CA PHE A 143 -5.73 -17.58 -7.79
C PHE A 143 -5.15 -16.38 -8.53
N GLY A 144 -5.90 -15.89 -9.51
CA GLY A 144 -5.57 -14.67 -10.26
C GLY A 144 -6.22 -13.40 -9.68
N ALA A 145 -5.82 -12.27 -10.24
CA ALA A 145 -6.30 -10.95 -9.81
C ALA A 145 -7.77 -10.71 -10.16
N SER A 146 -8.49 -10.05 -9.24
CA SER A 146 -9.88 -9.60 -9.42
C SER A 146 -9.97 -8.37 -10.34
N SER A 147 -11.18 -7.88 -10.61
CA SER A 147 -11.38 -6.61 -11.36
C SER A 147 -10.68 -5.41 -10.72
N ARG A 148 -10.36 -5.47 -9.43
CA ARG A 148 -9.55 -4.45 -8.75
C ARG A 148 -8.11 -4.40 -9.25
N GLY A 149 -7.57 -5.50 -9.78
CA GLY A 149 -6.30 -5.51 -10.49
C GLY A 149 -6.35 -4.57 -11.69
N ALA A 150 -7.34 -4.72 -12.57
CA ALA A 150 -7.52 -3.85 -13.74
C ALA A 150 -7.74 -2.38 -13.33
N LEU A 151 -8.51 -2.12 -12.27
CA LEU A 151 -8.67 -0.78 -11.72
C LEU A 151 -7.35 -0.17 -11.24
N ALA A 152 -6.51 -0.97 -10.56
CA ALA A 152 -5.20 -0.54 -10.09
C ALA A 152 -4.25 -0.24 -11.25
N LEU A 153 -4.27 -1.07 -12.31
CA LEU A 153 -3.51 -0.85 -13.53
C LEU A 153 -3.89 0.48 -14.20
N VAL A 154 -5.17 0.75 -14.39
CA VAL A 154 -5.62 2.01 -15.03
C VAL A 154 -5.28 3.22 -14.16
N ARG A 155 -5.53 3.16 -12.84
CA ARG A 155 -5.18 4.26 -11.92
C ARG A 155 -3.67 4.52 -11.88
N GLY A 156 -2.87 3.46 -11.84
CA GLY A 156 -1.42 3.53 -11.91
C GLY A 156 -0.91 4.08 -13.24
N GLY A 157 -1.49 3.62 -14.35
CA GLY A 157 -1.15 4.08 -15.71
C GLY A 157 -1.45 5.56 -15.92
N ARG A 158 -2.55 6.06 -15.33
CA ARG A 158 -2.86 7.49 -15.32
C ARG A 158 -1.83 8.31 -14.56
N ALA A 159 -1.46 7.89 -13.36
CA ALA A 159 -0.40 8.56 -12.61
C ALA A 159 0.95 8.51 -13.36
N ALA A 160 1.24 7.37 -13.99
CA ALA A 160 2.42 7.17 -14.81
C ALA A 160 2.51 8.14 -16.00
N ALA A 161 1.42 8.27 -16.77
CA ALA A 161 1.35 9.20 -17.89
C ALA A 161 1.53 10.66 -17.44
N LEU A 162 0.89 11.04 -16.34
CA LEU A 162 1.00 12.39 -15.78
C LEU A 162 2.44 12.71 -15.33
N ILE A 163 3.12 11.77 -14.66
CA ILE A 163 4.52 11.92 -14.26
C ILE A 163 5.43 12.13 -15.48
N ASP A 164 5.14 11.44 -16.57
CA ASP A 164 5.88 11.58 -17.84
C ASP A 164 5.45 12.82 -18.65
N GLY A 165 4.58 13.68 -18.11
CA GLY A 165 4.13 14.93 -18.75
C GLY A 165 3.12 14.74 -19.89
N ARG A 166 2.52 13.57 -20.01
CA ARG A 166 1.49 13.25 -21.03
C ARG A 166 0.09 13.45 -20.48
N ASP A 167 -0.87 13.67 -21.38
CA ASP A 167 -2.29 13.82 -21.06
C ASP A 167 -3.16 12.59 -21.44
N TYR A 168 -2.50 11.50 -21.88
CA TYR A 168 -3.10 10.23 -22.25
C TYR A 168 -2.25 9.03 -21.82
N VAL A 169 -2.93 7.93 -21.49
CA VAL A 169 -2.32 6.68 -21.05
C VAL A 169 -2.05 5.77 -22.25
N THR A 170 -0.87 5.18 -22.27
CA THR A 170 -0.40 4.21 -23.27
C THR A 170 -0.41 2.78 -22.72
N PRO A 171 -0.32 1.75 -23.57
CA PRO A 171 -0.13 0.37 -23.12
C PRO A 171 1.14 0.19 -22.27
N ASP A 172 2.19 0.94 -22.57
CA ASP A 172 3.46 0.87 -21.83
C ASP A 172 3.30 1.37 -20.40
N ASP A 173 2.46 2.38 -20.16
CA ASP A 173 2.12 2.83 -18.80
C ASP A 173 1.47 1.73 -17.97
N ILE A 174 0.54 1.00 -18.58
CA ILE A 174 -0.15 -0.14 -17.96
C ILE A 174 0.85 -1.25 -17.65
N LYS A 175 1.74 -1.57 -18.60
CA LYS A 175 2.76 -2.59 -18.44
C LYS A 175 3.77 -2.22 -17.34
N ARG A 176 4.21 -0.96 -17.30
CA ARG A 176 5.15 -0.41 -16.30
C ARG A 176 4.67 -0.61 -14.87
N VAL A 177 3.37 -0.45 -14.60
CA VAL A 177 2.80 -0.57 -13.25
C VAL A 177 2.25 -1.96 -12.94
N ALA A 178 2.28 -2.90 -13.89
CA ALA A 178 1.57 -4.16 -13.74
C ALA A 178 2.11 -5.06 -12.63
N LEU A 179 3.43 -5.21 -12.55
CA LEU A 179 4.05 -6.05 -11.54
C LEU A 179 3.77 -5.56 -10.10
N PRO A 180 4.00 -4.29 -9.72
CA PRO A 180 3.66 -3.80 -8.39
C PRO A 180 2.14 -3.77 -8.13
N ALA A 181 1.28 -3.64 -9.15
CA ALA A 181 -0.17 -3.66 -8.99
C ALA A 181 -0.76 -5.05 -8.71
N LEU A 182 -0.15 -6.10 -9.28
CA LEU A 182 -0.75 -7.44 -9.31
C LEU A 182 -0.08 -8.45 -8.38
N ARG A 183 1.19 -8.26 -7.98
CA ARG A 183 1.96 -9.27 -7.23
C ARG A 183 1.33 -9.70 -5.89
N HIS A 184 0.55 -8.83 -5.26
CA HIS A 184 -0.17 -9.13 -4.01
C HIS A 184 -1.63 -9.55 -4.23
N ARG A 185 -2.06 -9.66 -5.50
CA ARG A 185 -3.41 -10.04 -5.93
C ARG A 185 -3.44 -11.43 -6.58
N VAL A 186 -2.30 -12.11 -6.62
CA VAL A 186 -2.16 -13.47 -7.14
C VAL A 186 -1.56 -14.38 -6.08
N ALA A 187 -1.82 -15.69 -6.19
CA ALA A 187 -1.24 -16.70 -5.32
C ALA A 187 -0.66 -17.84 -6.15
N LEU A 188 0.55 -18.29 -5.78
CA LEU A 188 1.19 -19.44 -6.42
C LEU A 188 0.40 -20.73 -6.14
N ALA A 189 0.36 -21.60 -7.13
CA ALA A 189 -0.14 -22.95 -6.97
C ALA A 189 0.88 -23.84 -6.20
N PRO A 190 0.44 -24.92 -5.54
CA PRO A 190 1.31 -25.76 -4.71
C PRO A 190 2.49 -26.38 -5.47
N ASP A 191 2.27 -26.80 -6.71
CA ASP A 191 3.29 -27.29 -7.64
C ASP A 191 4.37 -26.24 -7.92
N ALA A 192 3.96 -25.01 -8.27
CA ALA A 192 4.89 -23.91 -8.52
C ALA A 192 5.74 -23.56 -7.27
N LEU A 193 5.15 -23.66 -6.07
CA LEU A 193 5.89 -23.48 -4.82
C LEU A 193 6.94 -24.58 -4.60
N LEU A 194 6.60 -25.84 -4.92
CA LEU A 194 7.53 -26.97 -4.81
C LEU A 194 8.70 -26.86 -5.80
N GLU A 195 8.45 -26.30 -6.98
CA GLU A 195 9.47 -26.01 -7.99
C GLU A 195 10.32 -24.77 -7.67
N GLY A 196 10.03 -24.06 -6.57
CA GLY A 196 10.76 -22.86 -6.16
C GLY A 196 10.50 -21.63 -7.02
N ARG A 197 9.40 -21.63 -7.80
CA ARG A 197 9.02 -20.48 -8.64
C ARG A 197 8.62 -19.29 -7.78
N LYS A 198 8.94 -18.07 -8.23
CA LYS A 198 8.55 -16.84 -7.53
C LYS A 198 7.35 -16.17 -8.20
N THR A 199 6.53 -15.51 -7.38
CA THR A 199 5.36 -14.74 -7.85
C THR A 199 5.73 -13.69 -8.90
N ASN A 200 6.82 -12.95 -8.70
CA ASN A 200 7.23 -11.90 -9.62
C ASN A 200 7.64 -12.47 -11.00
N GLU A 201 8.27 -13.63 -11.02
CA GLU A 201 8.71 -14.30 -12.26
C GLU A 201 7.50 -14.76 -13.07
N LEU A 202 6.60 -15.54 -12.45
CA LEU A 202 5.39 -16.01 -13.11
C LEU A 202 4.50 -14.86 -13.58
N LEU A 203 4.38 -13.80 -12.78
CA LEU A 203 3.58 -12.64 -13.15
C LEU A 203 4.22 -11.83 -14.29
N ALA A 204 5.55 -11.73 -14.35
CA ALA A 204 6.23 -11.15 -15.50
C ALA A 204 5.96 -11.96 -16.77
N ASP A 205 6.06 -13.29 -16.69
CA ASP A 205 5.74 -14.18 -17.81
C ASP A 205 4.29 -13.96 -18.29
N VAL A 206 3.32 -13.92 -17.37
CA VAL A 206 1.90 -13.65 -17.66
C VAL A 206 1.74 -12.34 -18.44
N ILE A 207 2.38 -11.27 -17.97
CA ILE A 207 2.27 -9.93 -18.57
C ILE A 207 2.79 -9.94 -20.02
N GLU A 208 3.86 -10.68 -20.30
CA GLU A 208 4.41 -10.81 -21.66
C GLU A 208 3.51 -11.61 -22.61
N THR A 209 2.69 -12.54 -22.10
CA THR A 209 1.77 -13.31 -22.97
C THR A 209 0.63 -12.46 -23.56
N VAL A 210 0.34 -11.29 -22.99
CA VAL A 210 -0.79 -10.46 -23.39
C VAL A 210 -0.35 -9.39 -24.38
N ALA A 211 -0.79 -9.50 -25.64
CA ALA A 211 -0.43 -8.54 -26.68
C ALA A 211 -0.98 -7.13 -26.38
N ALA A 212 -0.11 -6.13 -26.43
CA ALA A 212 -0.49 -4.73 -26.33
C ALA A 212 -1.29 -4.28 -27.57
N PRO A 213 -2.35 -3.45 -27.40
CA PRO A 213 -3.08 -2.87 -28.52
C PRO A 213 -2.21 -1.85 -29.25
N ARG A 214 -2.50 -1.62 -30.53
CA ARG A 214 -1.90 -0.53 -31.31
C ARG A 214 -2.83 0.69 -31.17
N VAL A 215 -2.37 1.69 -30.41
CA VAL A 215 -3.07 2.95 -30.11
C VAL A 215 -2.24 4.13 -30.56
#